data_AF-U3MY90-F1
#
_entry.id   AF-U3MY90-F1
#
_cell.length_a   1.000
_cell.length_b   1.000
_cell.length_c   1.000
_cell.angle_alpha   90.00
_cell.angle_beta   90.00
_cell.angle_gamma   90.00
#
_symmetry.space_group_name_H-M   'P 1'
#
loop_
_entity.id
_entity.type
_entity.pdbx_description
1 polymer ?
#
loop_
_entity_poly.entity_id
_entity_poly.type
_entity_poly.pdbx_seq_one_letter_code
_entity_poly.pdbx_strand_id
1 'polypeptide(L)'
;FLLLSTTLSLLPFVVFSSSFTSTNPIVLPTTTDDDKGLPIPRFPEVLDINGEPLHVGERYQIISAIPGAGGGGVFLTFVRNTKCPNGVFQHGKDSLPGMPVKFVTTHSRPFNVVLENTDINIMFSVATTRLCVNQTVWKVGD
;
A
#
# COMPACT_ATOMS: atom_id res chain seq x y z
N PHE A 1 17.71 46.50 -36.83
CA PHE A 1 16.56 45.59 -36.97
C PHE A 1 17.06 44.16 -36.90
N LEU A 2 17.01 43.55 -35.71
CA LEU A 2 17.38 42.17 -35.49
C LEU A 2 16.20 41.28 -35.90
N LEU A 3 16.41 40.42 -36.89
CA LEU A 3 15.42 39.43 -37.32
C LEU A 3 15.42 38.25 -36.34
N LEU A 4 14.25 38.03 -35.72
CA LEU A 4 13.86 36.78 -35.07
C LEU A 4 14.08 35.61 -36.04
N SER A 5 14.87 34.63 -35.61
CA SER A 5 14.87 33.29 -36.20
C SER A 5 14.48 32.31 -35.09
N THR A 6 13.20 31.98 -35.03
CA THR A 6 12.65 30.99 -34.10
C THR A 6 12.98 29.60 -34.63
N THR A 7 13.95 28.94 -34.00
CA THR A 7 14.19 27.51 -34.21
C THR A 7 13.05 26.73 -33.55
N LEU A 8 12.20 26.15 -34.40
CA LEU A 8 11.16 25.20 -34.01
C LEU A 8 11.86 23.88 -33.62
N SER A 9 12.17 23.72 -32.33
CA SER A 9 12.67 22.47 -31.79
C SER A 9 11.54 21.44 -31.79
N LEU A 10 11.57 20.54 -32.78
CA LEU A 10 10.76 19.33 -32.81
C LEU A 10 11.15 18.46 -31.60
N LEU A 11 10.31 18.44 -30.58
CA LEU A 11 10.38 17.43 -29.52
C LEU A 11 10.11 16.05 -30.16
N PRO A 12 10.95 15.03 -29.97
CA PRO A 12 10.62 13.69 -30.40
C PRO A 12 9.43 13.22 -29.56
N PHE A 13 8.30 12.97 -30.22
CA PHE A 13 7.19 12.24 -29.63
C PHE A 13 7.72 10.85 -29.23
N VAL A 14 7.90 10.65 -27.93
CA VAL A 14 8.23 9.33 -27.38
C VAL A 14 6.95 8.51 -27.49
N VAL A 15 6.80 7.78 -28.59
CA VAL A 15 5.71 6.81 -28.76
C VAL A 15 6.09 5.57 -27.96
N PHE A 16 5.52 5.41 -26.77
CA PHE A 16 5.58 4.15 -26.04
C PHE A 16 4.69 3.13 -26.76
N SER A 17 5.28 2.36 -27.69
CA SER A 17 4.67 1.14 -28.20
C SER A 17 4.94 0.00 -27.21
N SER A 18 4.05 -0.17 -26.24
CA SER A 18 4.07 -1.35 -25.38
C SER A 18 3.31 -2.48 -26.08
N SER A 19 4.05 -3.45 -26.65
CA SER A 19 3.46 -4.71 -27.09
C SER A 19 3.09 -5.53 -25.86
N PHE A 20 1.84 -5.46 -25.42
CA PHE A 20 1.34 -6.31 -24.34
C PHE A 20 1.14 -7.73 -24.87
N THR A 21 2.03 -8.65 -24.50
CA THR A 21 1.79 -10.10 -24.65
C THR A 21 0.97 -10.55 -23.46
N SER A 22 -0.34 -10.74 -23.66
CA SER A 22 -1.22 -11.34 -22.66
C SER A 22 -1.00 -12.85 -22.65
N THR A 23 0.01 -13.29 -21.92
CA THR A 23 0.14 -14.70 -21.54
C THR A 23 -0.46 -14.84 -20.16
N ASN A 24 -1.60 -15.51 -20.03
CA ASN A 24 -2.26 -15.76 -18.74
C ASN A 24 -1.47 -16.87 -18.01
N PRO A 25 -0.59 -16.57 -17.04
CA PRO A 25 0.32 -17.55 -16.46
C PRO A 25 -0.35 -18.17 -15.24
N ILE A 26 -1.52 -18.78 -15.42
CA ILE A 26 -2.15 -19.55 -14.34
C ILE A 26 -1.35 -20.84 -14.19
N VAL A 27 -0.33 -20.80 -13.36
CA VAL A 27 0.35 -21.99 -12.83
C VAL A 27 -0.37 -22.36 -11.54
N LEU A 28 -1.13 -23.46 -11.57
CA LEU A 28 -1.78 -23.99 -10.38
C LEU A 28 -0.69 -24.50 -9.41
N PRO A 29 -0.67 -24.08 -8.14
CA PRO A 29 0.33 -24.54 -7.19
C PRO A 29 0.15 -26.06 -6.99
N THR A 30 1.12 -26.82 -7.50
CA THR A 30 1.20 -28.27 -7.29
C THR A 30 2.32 -28.50 -6.29
N THR A 31 1.98 -28.67 -5.01
CA THR A 31 2.91 -29.26 -4.05
C THR A 31 2.26 -30.52 -3.52
N THR A 32 2.71 -31.65 -4.06
CA THR A 32 2.54 -32.98 -3.46
C THR A 32 3.29 -32.99 -2.14
N ASP A 33 2.54 -33.04 -1.04
CA ASP A 33 2.97 -33.71 0.18
C ASP A 33 1.72 -34.45 0.70
N ASP A 34 1.68 -35.76 0.42
CA ASP A 34 0.75 -36.68 1.07
C ASP A 34 1.03 -36.62 2.59
N ASP A 35 0.11 -36.22 3.46
CA ASP A 35 -1.03 -36.99 3.93
C ASP A 35 -2.04 -36.02 4.58
N LYS A 36 -3.30 -36.01 4.11
CA LYS A 36 -4.48 -35.26 4.62
C LYS A 36 -4.56 -33.73 4.44
N GLY A 37 -3.60 -33.04 3.82
CA GLY A 37 -3.58 -31.57 3.75
C GLY A 37 -4.07 -30.99 2.41
N LEU A 38 -5.19 -30.28 2.41
CA LEU A 38 -5.56 -29.37 1.31
C LEU A 38 -4.39 -28.39 1.04
N PRO A 39 -3.91 -28.22 -0.21
CA PRO A 39 -2.86 -27.25 -0.51
C PRO A 39 -3.37 -25.87 -0.12
N ILE A 40 -2.76 -25.25 0.88
CA ILE A 40 -2.99 -23.83 1.14
C ILE A 40 -2.30 -23.10 -0.02
N PRO A 41 -3.01 -22.31 -0.83
CA PRO A 41 -2.36 -21.43 -1.78
C PRO A 41 -1.39 -20.54 -0.99
N ARG A 42 -0.09 -20.72 -1.18
CA ARG A 42 0.90 -19.80 -0.61
C ARG A 42 0.98 -18.62 -1.56
N PHE A 43 0.17 -17.61 -1.28
CA PHE A 43 0.35 -16.30 -1.92
C PHE A 43 1.72 -15.72 -1.54
N PRO A 44 2.33 -14.88 -2.40
CA PRO A 44 3.58 -14.20 -2.08
C PRO A 44 3.47 -13.37 -0.80
N GLU A 45 4.60 -13.19 -0.13
CA GLU A 45 4.72 -12.30 1.02
C GLU A 45 4.77 -10.84 0.54
N VAL A 46 4.09 -9.95 1.26
CA VAL A 46 4.23 -8.51 1.02
C VAL A 46 5.54 -8.06 1.66
N LEU A 47 6.39 -7.38 0.89
CA LEU A 47 7.70 -6.93 1.34
C LEU A 47 7.72 -5.42 1.64
N ASP A 48 8.57 -5.02 2.59
CA ASP A 48 8.84 -3.63 2.89
C ASP A 48 9.89 -3.04 1.92
N ILE A 49 10.30 -1.78 2.17
CA ILE A 49 11.29 -1.09 1.32
C ILE A 49 12.70 -1.70 1.40
N ASN A 50 12.97 -2.52 2.42
CA ASN A 50 14.23 -3.25 2.60
C ASN A 50 14.17 -4.64 1.95
N GLY A 51 13.01 -5.05 1.41
CA GLY A 51 12.79 -6.38 0.87
C GLY A 51 12.48 -7.43 1.94
N GLU A 52 12.15 -7.01 3.16
CA GLU A 52 11.81 -7.90 4.27
C GLU A 52 10.29 -8.12 4.36
N PRO A 53 9.83 -9.32 4.77
CA PRO A 53 8.39 -9.59 4.90
C PRO A 53 7.70 -8.68 5.92
N LEU A 54 6.50 -8.21 5.59
CA LEU A 54 5.66 -7.47 6.52
C LEU A 54 5.14 -8.42 7.60
N HIS A 55 5.53 -8.20 8.85
CA HIS A 55 5.06 -8.95 9.99
C HIS A 55 3.73 -8.43 10.51
N VAL A 56 2.81 -9.35 10.79
CA VAL A 56 1.49 -9.02 11.32
C VAL A 56 1.62 -8.36 12.69
N GLY A 57 0.95 -7.23 12.89
CA GLY A 57 0.96 -6.49 14.15
C GLY A 57 2.18 -5.59 14.39
N GLU A 58 3.20 -5.66 13.54
CA GLU A 58 4.35 -4.76 13.58
C GLU A 58 4.06 -3.38 12.97
N ARG A 59 4.88 -2.39 13.31
CA ARG A 59 4.67 -0.99 12.92
C ARG A 59 5.37 -0.67 11.61
N TYR A 60 4.60 -0.23 10.62
CA TYR A 60 5.09 0.20 9.32
C TYR A 60 4.60 1.62 8.98
N GLN A 61 5.25 2.29 8.05
CA GLN A 61 4.75 3.53 7.44
C GLN A 61 4.34 3.23 6.00
N ILE A 62 3.15 3.69 5.59
CA ILE A 62 2.71 3.65 4.20
C ILE A 62 3.06 5.00 3.59
N ILE A 63 3.96 5.00 2.61
CA ILE A 63 4.48 6.18 1.90
C ILE A 63 4.30 6.03 0.39
N SER A 64 4.42 7.14 -0.35
CA SER A 64 4.46 7.11 -1.82
C SER A 64 5.61 6.23 -2.32
N ALA A 65 5.32 5.36 -3.29
CA ALA A 65 6.31 4.48 -3.90
C ALA A 65 7.32 5.21 -4.80
N ILE A 66 6.96 6.36 -5.37
CA ILE A 66 7.82 7.15 -6.26
C ILE A 66 8.29 8.41 -5.52
N PRO A 67 9.58 8.48 -5.12
CA PRO A 67 10.14 9.67 -4.50
C PRO A 67 10.10 10.88 -5.45
N GLY A 68 9.88 12.08 -4.93
CA GLY A 68 9.92 13.33 -5.72
C GLY A 68 8.74 13.58 -6.67
N ALA A 69 7.86 12.60 -6.90
CA ALA A 69 6.65 12.76 -7.70
C ALA A 69 5.46 13.37 -6.94
N GLY A 70 5.70 13.82 -5.70
CA GLY A 70 4.67 14.27 -4.78
C GLY A 70 4.01 13.11 -4.01
N GLY A 71 3.25 13.49 -2.99
CA GLY A 71 2.68 12.53 -2.04
C GLY A 71 3.70 12.06 -0.99
N GLY A 72 3.24 11.83 0.23
CA GLY A 72 4.04 11.35 1.35
C GLY A 72 3.33 10.23 2.09
N GLY A 73 3.57 10.16 3.39
CA GLY A 73 2.97 9.17 4.26
C GLY A 73 1.50 9.42 4.56
N VAL A 74 0.81 8.35 4.96
CA VAL A 74 -0.58 8.40 5.42
C VAL A 74 -0.68 8.86 6.88
N PHE A 75 -1.71 9.61 7.24
CA PHE A 75 -1.92 10.12 8.59
C PHE A 75 -3.39 10.15 8.99
N LEU A 76 -3.63 10.06 10.30
CA LEU A 76 -4.96 10.11 10.91
C LEU A 76 -5.35 11.57 11.18
N THR A 77 -6.53 11.97 10.72
CA THR A 77 -7.05 13.32 10.97
C THR A 77 -8.56 13.33 11.16
N PHE A 78 -9.09 14.48 11.55
CA PHE A 78 -10.52 14.70 11.70
C PHE A 78 -11.17 14.87 10.33
N VAL A 79 -12.26 14.13 10.11
CA VAL A 79 -13.14 14.30 8.96
C VAL A 79 -14.46 14.87 9.47
N ARG A 80 -14.90 15.98 8.89
CA ARG A 80 -16.09 16.73 9.37
C ARG A 80 -15.91 17.13 10.86
N ASN A 81 -17.01 17.46 11.53
CA ASN A 81 -17.01 17.84 12.95
C ASN A 81 -17.08 16.61 13.88
N THR A 82 -16.27 15.58 13.61
CA THR A 82 -16.23 14.37 14.44
C THR A 82 -15.50 14.63 15.76
N LYS A 83 -15.93 13.91 16.81
CA LYS A 83 -15.32 14.02 18.15
C LYS A 83 -13.93 13.37 18.24
N CYS A 84 -13.66 12.42 17.35
CA CYS A 84 -12.42 11.66 17.28
C CYS A 84 -11.90 11.70 15.85
N PRO A 85 -10.58 11.72 15.63
CA PRO A 85 -10.04 11.64 14.29
C PRO A 85 -10.31 10.25 13.73
N ASN A 86 -10.86 10.21 12.52
CA ASN A 86 -11.35 9.00 11.87
C ASN A 86 -11.11 8.99 10.35
N GLY A 87 -10.38 9.98 9.82
CA GLY A 87 -10.01 10.08 8.42
C GLY A 87 -8.61 9.56 8.14
N VAL A 88 -8.44 8.90 6.99
CA VAL A 88 -7.15 8.49 6.44
C VAL A 88 -6.78 9.44 5.31
N PHE A 89 -5.71 10.21 5.49
CA PHE A 89 -5.25 11.20 4.51
C PHE A 89 -3.80 10.92 4.13
N GLN A 90 -3.40 11.34 2.93
CA GLN A 90 -2.02 11.29 2.49
C GLN A 90 -1.42 12.69 2.51
N HIS A 91 -0.20 12.83 3.04
CA HIS A 91 0.53 14.08 2.91
C HIS A 91 0.81 14.40 1.43
N GLY A 92 0.84 15.67 1.04
CA GLY A 92 1.19 16.07 -0.32
C GLY A 92 2.70 16.09 -0.62
N LYS A 93 3.55 15.97 0.41
CA LYS A 93 5.00 16.07 0.32
C LYS A 93 5.66 14.78 0.79
N ASP A 94 6.57 14.24 -0.01
CA ASP A 94 7.31 13.00 0.22
C ASP A 94 8.16 13.03 1.50
N SER A 95 8.67 14.19 1.88
CA SER A 95 9.45 14.36 3.11
C SER A 95 8.63 14.20 4.41
N LEU A 96 7.30 14.01 4.32
CA LEU A 96 6.44 13.80 5.48
C LEU A 96 6.11 12.31 5.59
N PRO A 97 6.66 11.59 6.59
CA PRO A 97 6.64 10.13 6.63
C PRO A 97 5.29 9.53 7.07
N GLY A 98 4.35 10.36 7.54
CA GLY A 98 3.06 9.91 8.04
C GLY A 98 3.11 9.23 9.41
N MET A 99 1.99 8.66 9.82
CA MET A 99 1.82 7.96 11.08
C MET A 99 1.96 6.44 10.89
N PRO A 100 2.55 5.72 11.87
CA PRO A 100 2.71 4.29 11.75
C PRO A 100 1.37 3.56 11.76
N VAL A 101 1.28 2.48 11.00
CA VAL A 101 0.14 1.56 10.93
C VAL A 101 0.55 0.14 11.32
N LYS A 102 -0.45 -0.70 11.58
CA LYS A 102 -0.32 -2.14 11.75
C LYS A 102 -1.25 -2.85 10.78
N PHE A 103 -0.77 -3.95 10.22
CA PHE A 103 -1.57 -4.89 9.44
C PHE A 103 -1.98 -6.05 10.34
N VAL A 104 -3.26 -6.39 10.32
CA VAL A 104 -3.84 -7.46 11.15
C VAL A 104 -4.60 -8.42 10.24
N THR A 105 -4.27 -9.70 10.28
CA THR A 105 -4.93 -10.72 9.47
C THR A 105 -6.25 -11.13 10.10
N THR A 106 -7.22 -11.52 9.26
CA THR A 106 -8.54 -12.01 9.69
C THR A 106 -8.63 -13.55 9.76
N HIS A 107 -7.58 -14.24 9.32
CA HIS A 107 -7.55 -15.69 9.21
C HIS A 107 -7.45 -16.39 10.59
N SER A 108 -8.17 -17.51 10.72
CA SER A 108 -8.18 -18.36 11.93
C SER A 108 -6.85 -19.10 12.17
N ARG A 109 -6.03 -19.25 11.13
CA ARG A 109 -4.65 -19.75 11.24
C ARG A 109 -3.70 -18.56 11.18
N PRO A 110 -2.86 -18.35 12.21
CA PRO A 110 -1.95 -17.22 12.25
C PRO A 110 -0.84 -17.43 11.21
N PHE A 111 -0.89 -16.66 10.13
CA PHE A 111 0.34 -16.32 9.41
C PHE A 111 1.05 -15.22 10.21
N ASN A 112 2.37 -15.37 10.38
CA ASN A 112 3.21 -14.37 11.04
C ASN A 112 3.56 -13.20 10.11
N VAL A 113 3.29 -13.35 8.82
CA VAL A 113 3.56 -12.38 7.75
C VAL A 113 2.27 -12.06 6.99
N VAL A 114 2.25 -10.88 6.36
CA VAL A 114 1.19 -10.43 5.47
C VAL A 114 1.42 -11.02 4.09
N LEU A 115 0.40 -11.67 3.53
CA LEU A 115 0.45 -12.28 2.22
C LEU A 115 -0.41 -11.48 1.23
N GLU A 116 0.00 -11.46 -0.03
CA GLU A 116 -0.84 -10.96 -1.12
C GLU A 116 -2.18 -11.73 -1.15
N ASN A 117 -3.22 -11.10 -1.68
CA ASN A 117 -4.56 -11.70 -1.84
C ASN A 117 -5.16 -12.27 -0.55
N THR A 118 -4.76 -11.75 0.62
CA THR A 118 -5.38 -12.10 1.91
C THR A 118 -6.08 -10.91 2.54
N ASP A 119 -7.19 -11.20 3.23
CA ASP A 119 -7.99 -10.19 3.91
C ASP A 119 -7.28 -9.70 5.19
N ILE A 120 -7.06 -8.39 5.25
CA ILE A 120 -6.40 -7.70 6.34
C ILE A 120 -7.22 -6.50 6.83
N ASN A 121 -7.04 -6.17 8.10
CA ASN A 121 -7.40 -4.88 8.66
C ASN A 121 -6.14 -4.01 8.80
N ILE A 122 -6.30 -2.72 8.55
CA ILE A 122 -5.25 -1.72 8.75
C ILE A 122 -5.69 -0.80 9.90
N MET A 123 -4.77 -0.50 10.80
CA MET A 123 -5.03 0.47 11.86
C MET A 123 -3.85 1.38 12.12
N PHE A 124 -4.10 2.63 12.49
CA PHE A 124 -3.06 3.51 13.00
C PHE A 124 -2.56 3.06 14.37
N SER A 125 -1.24 2.96 14.52
CA SER A 125 -0.55 2.62 15.76
C SER A 125 -0.11 3.89 16.50
N VAL A 126 -1.08 4.72 16.88
CA VAL A 126 -0.85 6.00 17.55
C VAL A 126 -1.52 6.04 18.92
N ALA A 127 -1.01 6.88 19.82
CA ALA A 127 -1.65 7.10 21.12
C ALA A 127 -3.01 7.77 20.91
N THR A 128 -4.06 7.21 21.51
CA THR A 128 -5.42 7.76 21.46
C THR A 128 -6.07 7.70 22.83
N THR A 129 -7.16 8.45 23.01
CA THR A 129 -7.99 8.33 24.21
C THR A 129 -8.83 7.06 24.13
N ARG A 130 -9.26 6.53 25.29
CA ARG A 130 -10.17 5.36 25.37
C ARG A 130 -11.44 5.56 24.54
N LEU A 131 -11.90 6.80 24.40
CA LEU A 131 -13.07 7.15 23.59
C LEU A 131 -12.83 6.95 22.08
N CYS A 132 -11.60 7.15 21.60
CA CYS A 132 -11.27 7.18 20.18
C CYS A 132 -10.53 5.94 19.69
N VAL A 133 -10.27 4.95 20.54
CA VAL A 133 -9.46 3.76 20.20
C VAL A 133 -10.02 2.97 18.99
N ASN A 134 -11.33 2.96 18.81
CA ASN A 134 -11.97 2.25 17.69
C ASN A 134 -11.96 3.04 16.36
N GLN A 135 -11.48 4.28 16.38
CA GLN A 135 -11.44 5.17 15.21
C GLN A 135 -10.10 5.10 14.46
N THR A 136 -9.14 4.32 14.96
CA THR A 136 -7.84 4.13 14.30
C THR A 136 -7.87 3.05 13.23
N VAL A 137 -8.89 2.19 13.24
CA VAL A 137 -9.08 1.11 12.24
C VAL A 137 -9.70 1.69 10.98
N TRP A 138 -9.11 1.37 9.84
CA TRP A 138 -9.55 1.86 8.54
C TRP A 138 -10.87 1.23 8.15
N LYS A 139 -11.78 2.03 7.59
CA LYS A 139 -13.11 1.62 7.11
C LYS A 139 -13.40 2.30 5.80
N VAL A 140 -14.21 1.64 4.97
CA VAL A 140 -14.72 2.19 3.71
C VAL A 140 -16.18 2.57 3.92
N GLY A 141 -16.57 3.79 3.51
CA GLY A 141 -17.93 4.30 3.68
C GLY A 141 -18.18 4.99 5.03
N ASP A 142 -19.43 5.45 5.19
CA ASP A 142 -19.99 5.99 6.45
C ASP A 142 -20.76 4.88 7.20
#